data_AF-A0A0R1JQJ6-F1
#
_entry.id   AF-A0A0R1JQJ6-F1
#
_cell.length_a   1.000
_cell.length_b   1.000
_cell.length_c   1.000
_cell.angle_alpha   90.00
_cell.angle_beta   90.00
_cell.angle_gamma   90.00
#
_symmetry.space_group_name_H-M   'P 1'
#
loop_
_entity.id
_entity.type
_entity.pdbx_description
1 polymer ?
#
loop_
_entity_poly.entity_id
_entity_poly.type
_entity_poly.pdbx_seq_one_letter_code
_entity_poly.pdbx_strand_id
1 'polypeptide(L)'
;MQKIRQMTFLQFFGYLALILGILIEGYALLNHPGSLSSGDDMFGGAVVLALAVSFLHDRPLGRKLVIIALSTLGFGYFTFIHTHAWLWTILLAIAIAAFLIYVVGIREDIHRSHSDWLHF
;
A
#
# COMPACT_ATOMS: atom_id res chain seq x y z
N MET A 1 -26.62 -6.22 -22.88
CA MET A 1 -25.68 -7.16 -22.24
C MET A 1 -24.43 -6.38 -21.86
N GLN A 2 -24.22 -6.10 -20.57
CA GLN A 2 -23.02 -5.40 -20.11
C GLN A 2 -21.79 -6.27 -20.39
N LYS A 3 -20.85 -5.78 -21.20
CA LYS A 3 -19.54 -6.39 -21.39
C LYS A 3 -18.87 -6.48 -20.02
N ILE A 4 -18.81 -7.68 -19.44
CA ILE A 4 -17.96 -7.95 -18.29
C ILE A 4 -16.53 -7.74 -18.81
N ARG A 5 -15.96 -6.58 -18.51
CA ARG A 5 -14.57 -6.25 -18.83
C ARG A 5 -13.72 -7.29 -18.08
N GLN A 6 -13.17 -8.25 -18.81
CA GLN A 6 -12.34 -9.29 -18.20
C GLN A 6 -11.14 -8.60 -17.53
N MET A 7 -11.16 -8.57 -16.19
CA MET A 7 -10.04 -8.10 -15.40
C MET A 7 -8.95 -9.14 -15.52
N THR A 8 -7.72 -8.70 -15.80
CA THR A 8 -6.57 -9.59 -15.72
C THR A 8 -6.45 -10.12 -14.30
N PHE A 9 -5.97 -11.35 -14.15
CA PHE A 9 -5.74 -11.98 -12.84
C PHE A 9 -4.96 -11.05 -11.88
N LEU A 10 -3.97 -10.34 -12.43
CA LEU A 10 -3.16 -9.35 -11.73
C LEU A 10 -4.00 -8.18 -11.18
N GLN A 11 -4.92 -7.64 -11.98
CA GLN A 11 -5.82 -6.58 -11.52
C GLN A 11 -6.76 -7.11 -10.43
N PHE A 12 -7.38 -8.28 -10.63
CA PHE A 12 -8.26 -8.89 -9.63
C PHE A 12 -7.54 -9.09 -8.29
N PHE A 13 -6.34 -9.66 -8.32
CA PHE A 13 -5.52 -9.84 -7.12
C PHE A 13 -5.19 -8.50 -6.45
N GLY A 14 -4.86 -7.47 -7.21
CA GLY A 14 -4.64 -6.12 -6.69
C GLY A 14 -5.86 -5.52 -5.98
N TYR A 15 -7.07 -5.71 -6.51
CA TYR A 15 -8.30 -5.26 -5.79
C TYR A 15 -8.58 -6.09 -4.56
N LEU A 16 -8.37 -7.40 -4.63
CA LEU A 16 -8.56 -8.28 -3.48
C LEU A 16 -7.61 -7.86 -2.34
N ALA A 17 -6.34 -7.64 -2.65
CA ALA A 17 -5.35 -7.13 -1.70
C ALA A 17 -5.75 -5.75 -1.17
N LEU A 18 -6.23 -4.83 -2.02
CA LEU A 18 -6.70 -3.52 -1.57
C LEU A 18 -7.86 -3.63 -0.57
N ILE A 19 -8.88 -4.43 -0.89
CA ILE A 19 -10.05 -4.63 -0.04
C ILE A 19 -9.64 -5.28 1.27
N LEU A 20 -8.82 -6.33 1.22
CA LEU A 20 -8.34 -7.02 2.41
C LEU A 20 -7.48 -6.10 3.29
N GLY A 21 -6.57 -5.32 2.71
CA GLY A 21 -5.75 -4.38 3.47
C GLY A 21 -6.60 -3.34 4.20
N ILE A 22 -7.59 -2.74 3.53
CA ILE A 22 -8.53 -1.79 4.15
C ILE A 22 -9.35 -2.47 5.26
N LEU A 23 -9.83 -3.69 5.03
CA LEU A 23 -10.60 -4.43 6.02
C LEU A 23 -9.77 -4.78 7.25
N ILE A 24 -8.50 -5.18 7.07
CA ILE A 24 -7.59 -5.51 8.16
C ILE A 24 -7.25 -4.25 8.96
N GLU A 25 -6.86 -3.15 8.32
CA GLU A 25 -6.60 -1.89 9.02
C GLU A 25 -7.84 -1.37 9.75
N GLY A 26 -9.01 -1.44 9.10
CA GLY A 26 -10.29 -1.08 9.72
C GLY A 26 -10.64 -1.97 10.91
N TYR A 27 -10.42 -3.28 10.79
CA TYR A 27 -10.62 -4.22 11.89
C TYR A 27 -9.67 -3.94 13.06
N ALA A 28 -8.39 -3.69 12.78
CA ALA A 28 -7.39 -3.35 13.78
C ALA A 28 -7.76 -2.09 14.57
N LEU A 29 -8.30 -1.07 13.90
CA LEU A 29 -8.76 0.16 14.56
C LEU A 29 -9.98 -0.05 15.46
N LEU A 30 -10.87 -0.96 15.08
CA LEU A 30 -12.10 -1.22 15.82
C LEU A 30 -11.90 -2.23 16.96
N ASN A 31 -10.92 -3.13 16.82
CA ASN A 31 -10.70 -4.22 17.75
C ASN A 31 -9.48 -3.94 18.66
N HIS A 32 -9.75 -3.58 19.91
CA HIS A 32 -8.74 -3.24 20.93
C HIS A 32 -7.77 -2.13 20.50
N PRO A 33 -8.27 -0.92 20.17
CA PRO A 33 -7.42 0.18 19.76
C PRO A 33 -6.38 0.49 20.84
N GLY A 34 -5.12 0.56 20.43
CA GLY A 34 -4.00 0.87 21.31
C GLY A 34 -3.30 -0.35 21.91
N SER A 35 -3.79 -1.57 21.64
CA SER A 35 -3.10 -2.79 22.04
C SER A 35 -2.00 -3.18 21.06
N LEU A 36 -1.01 -3.92 21.55
CA LEU A 36 0.05 -4.50 20.70
C LEU A 36 -0.53 -5.36 19.56
N SER A 37 -1.60 -6.12 19.84
CA SER A 37 -2.27 -6.95 18.83
C SER A 37 -2.90 -6.11 17.71
N SER A 38 -3.52 -4.98 18.04
CA SER A 38 -4.05 -4.04 17.05
C SER A 38 -2.91 -3.43 16.22
N GLY A 39 -1.75 -3.17 16.83
CA GLY A 39 -0.55 -2.73 16.12
C GLY A 39 -0.07 -3.76 15.08
N ASP A 40 0.01 -5.04 15.46
CA ASP A 40 0.44 -6.12 14.57
C ASP A 40 -0.53 -6.33 13.40
N ASP A 41 -1.84 -6.30 13.67
CA ASP A 41 -2.87 -6.41 12.64
C ASP A 41 -2.80 -5.23 11.67
N MET A 42 -2.57 -4.01 12.19
CA MET A 42 -2.39 -2.82 11.38
C MET A 42 -1.15 -2.90 10.48
N PHE A 43 -0.04 -3.44 10.99
CA PHE A 43 1.15 -3.71 10.18
C PHE A 43 0.85 -4.70 9.06
N GLY A 44 0.13 -5.78 9.36
CA GLY A 44 -0.31 -6.74 8.36
C GLY A 44 -1.15 -6.09 7.25
N GLY A 45 -2.13 -5.25 7.64
CA GLY A 45 -2.95 -4.48 6.70
C GLY A 45 -2.11 -3.55 5.82
N ALA A 46 -1.15 -2.84 6.42
CA ALA A 46 -0.25 -1.94 5.70
C ALA A 46 0.60 -2.65 4.65
N VAL A 47 1.14 -3.82 4.96
CA VAL A 47 1.91 -4.65 4.02
C VAL A 47 1.02 -5.12 2.86
N VAL A 48 -0.20 -5.56 3.16
CA VAL A 48 -1.17 -5.98 2.14
C VAL A 48 -1.56 -4.81 1.22
N LEU A 49 -1.71 -3.60 1.76
CA LEU A 49 -1.94 -2.39 0.95
C LEU A 49 -0.73 -2.04 0.06
N ALA A 50 0.49 -2.17 0.57
CA ALA A 50 1.70 -1.97 -0.23
C ALA A 50 1.79 -2.96 -1.40
N LEU A 51 1.42 -4.23 -1.16
CA LEU A 51 1.29 -5.23 -2.22
C LEU A 51 0.20 -4.84 -3.22
N ALA A 52 -0.96 -4.38 -2.75
CA ALA A 52 -2.05 -3.93 -3.61
C ALA A 52 -1.58 -2.85 -4.61
N VAL A 53 -0.81 -1.86 -4.15
CA VAL A 53 -0.22 -0.82 -5.02
C VAL A 53 0.66 -1.43 -6.10
N SER A 54 1.43 -2.47 -5.76
CA SER A 54 2.33 -3.14 -6.70
C SER A 54 1.58 -3.86 -7.82
N PHE A 55 0.38 -4.38 -7.55
CA PHE A 55 -0.45 -5.09 -8.54
C PHE A 55 -1.41 -4.16 -9.30
N LEU A 56 -1.80 -3.02 -8.72
CA LEU A 56 -2.65 -1.99 -9.34
C LEU A 56 -1.85 -1.08 -10.29
N HIS A 57 -1.44 -1.63 -11.44
CA HIS A 57 -0.55 -0.98 -12.40
C HIS A 57 -1.16 0.26 -13.10
N ASP A 58 -2.40 0.17 -13.60
CA ASP A 58 -3.01 1.17 -14.51
C ASP A 58 -3.73 2.32 -13.80
N ARG A 59 -3.39 2.62 -12.54
CA ARG A 59 -4.10 3.64 -11.76
C ARG A 59 -3.40 5.00 -11.81
N PRO A 60 -4.18 6.11 -11.83
CA PRO A 60 -3.60 7.45 -11.79
C PRO A 60 -2.76 7.61 -10.52
N LEU A 61 -1.62 8.30 -10.66
CA LEU A 61 -0.63 8.51 -9.59
C LEU A 61 -1.27 8.90 -8.25
N GLY A 62 -2.26 9.78 -8.27
CA GLY A 62 -2.98 10.20 -7.07
C GLY A 62 -3.61 9.06 -6.27
N ARG A 63 -4.16 8.01 -6.92
CA ARG A 63 -4.70 6.84 -6.19
C ARG A 63 -3.59 5.99 -5.60
N LYS A 64 -2.47 5.82 -6.30
CA LYS A 64 -1.30 5.11 -5.76
C LYS A 64 -0.78 5.81 -4.51
N LEU A 65 -0.68 7.14 -4.54
CA LEU A 65 -0.26 7.95 -3.39
C LEU A 65 -1.21 7.82 -2.19
N VAL A 66 -2.53 7.79 -2.42
CA VAL A 66 -3.50 7.56 -1.33
C VAL A 66 -3.29 6.21 -0.67
N ILE A 67 -3.08 5.15 -1.45
CA ILE A 67 -2.88 3.80 -0.88
C ILE A 67 -1.53 3.72 -0.17
N ILE A 68 -0.47 4.36 -0.71
CA ILE A 68 0.82 4.48 -0.03
C ILE A 68 0.67 5.23 1.29
N ALA A 69 -0.09 6.32 1.32
CA ALA A 69 -0.34 7.09 2.54
C ALA A 69 -1.08 6.25 3.59
N LEU A 70 -2.11 5.49 3.19
CA LEU A 70 -2.82 4.56 4.08
C LEU A 70 -1.88 3.49 4.65
N SER A 71 -1.12 2.82 3.78
CA SER A 71 -0.10 1.85 4.21
C SER A 71 0.90 2.47 5.20
N THR A 72 1.39 3.67 4.89
CA THR A 72 2.33 4.39 5.76
C THR A 72 1.71 4.70 7.14
N LEU A 73 0.43 5.07 7.19
CA LEU A 73 -0.28 5.28 8.46
C LEU A 73 -0.35 3.99 9.26
N GLY A 74 -0.59 2.85 8.64
CA GLY A 74 -0.61 1.56 9.32
C GLY A 74 0.76 1.19 9.93
N PHE A 75 1.85 1.39 9.19
CA PHE A 75 3.22 1.23 9.74
C PHE A 75 3.53 2.22 10.86
N GLY A 76 3.09 3.47 10.72
CA GLY A 76 3.26 4.50 11.75
C GLY A 76 2.53 4.12 13.04
N TYR A 77 1.30 3.64 12.92
CA TYR A 77 0.51 3.17 14.06
C TYR A 77 1.19 1.99 14.77
N PHE A 78 1.60 0.96 14.03
CA PHE A 78 2.37 -0.18 14.58
C PHE A 78 3.59 0.28 15.38
N THR A 79 4.38 1.19 14.80
CA THR A 79 5.60 1.72 15.42
C THR A 79 5.30 2.52 16.68
N PHE A 80 4.23 3.32 16.65
CA PHE A 80 3.80 4.12 17.78
C PHE A 80 3.32 3.25 18.95
N ILE A 81 2.56 2.20 18.67
CA ILE A 81 2.07 1.28 19.69
C ILE A 81 3.22 0.49 20.33
N HIS A 82 4.22 0.09 19.56
CA HIS A 82 5.35 -0.67 20.10
C HIS A 82 6.40 0.18 20.83
N THR A 83 6.60 1.43 20.38
CA THR A 83 7.72 2.25 20.88
C THR A 83 7.25 3.38 21.81
N HIS A 84 5.97 3.79 21.71
CA HIS A 84 5.41 5.00 22.32
C HIS A 84 6.23 6.29 22.06
N ALA A 85 7.10 6.28 21.05
CA ALA A 85 8.03 7.35 20.74
C ALA A 85 7.68 7.99 19.40
N TRP A 86 7.08 9.18 19.46
CA TRP A 86 6.64 9.94 18.30
C TRP A 86 7.75 10.21 17.28
N LEU A 87 8.98 10.49 17.74
CA LEU A 87 10.11 10.77 16.86
C LEU A 87 10.44 9.56 15.98
N TRP A 88 10.49 8.35 16.56
CA TRP A 88 10.75 7.11 15.83
C TRP A 88 9.61 6.77 14.88
N THR A 89 8.36 6.97 15.30
CA THR A 89 7.19 6.81 14.43
C THR A 89 7.28 7.67 13.18
N ILE A 90 7.60 8.97 13.34
CA ILE A 90 7.67 9.90 12.22
C ILE A 90 8.82 9.52 11.28
N LEU A 91 10.01 9.22 11.82
CA LEU A 91 11.15 8.80 11.02
C LEU A 91 10.85 7.54 10.21
N LEU A 92 10.23 6.53 10.84
CA LEU A 92 9.91 5.28 10.16
C LEU A 92 8.82 5.48 9.10
N ALA A 93 7.79 6.28 9.40
CA ALA A 93 6.75 6.63 8.44
C ALA A 93 7.34 7.32 7.20
N ILE A 94 8.23 8.29 7.38
CA ILE A 94 8.91 8.97 6.27
C ILE A 94 9.75 7.99 5.46
N ALA A 95 10.54 7.13 6.14
CA ALA A 95 11.38 6.14 5.49
C ALA A 95 10.57 5.16 4.63
N ILE A 96 9.44 4.67 5.15
CA ILE A 96 8.55 3.74 4.46
C ILE A 96 7.83 4.42 3.30
N ALA A 97 7.33 5.65 3.48
CA ALA A 97 6.72 6.41 2.40
C ALA A 97 7.71 6.63 1.26
N ALA A 98 8.94 7.06 1.57
CA ALA A 98 10.00 7.26 0.59
C ALA A 98 10.35 5.95 -0.13
N PHE A 99 10.47 4.84 0.60
CA PHE A 99 10.72 3.52 0.03
C PHE A 99 9.61 3.07 -0.93
N LEU A 100 8.34 3.20 -0.53
CA LEU A 100 7.20 2.81 -1.37
C LEU A 100 7.09 3.70 -2.62
N ILE A 101 7.30 5.00 -2.48
CA ILE A 101 7.33 5.94 -3.62
C ILE A 101 8.47 5.55 -4.59
N TYR A 102 9.66 5.26 -4.07
CA TYR A 102 10.80 4.87 -4.89
C TYR A 102 10.55 3.55 -5.64
N VAL A 103 10.03 2.53 -4.96
CA VAL A 103 9.69 1.23 -5.58
C VAL A 103 8.65 1.40 -6.70
N VAL A 104 7.62 2.22 -6.46
CA VAL A 104 6.60 2.51 -7.49
C VAL A 104 7.18 3.33 -8.64
N GLY A 105 8.02 4.31 -8.34
CA GLY A 105 8.69 5.18 -9.31
C GLY A 105 9.62 4.41 -10.26
N ILE A 106 10.52 3.57 -9.73
CA ILE A 106 11.37 2.69 -10.56
C ILE A 106 10.52 1.86 -11.52
N ARG A 107 9.39 1.36 -11.06
CA ARG A 107 8.51 0.51 -11.87
C ARG A 107 7.87 1.27 -13.03
N GLU A 108 7.52 2.55 -12.83
CA GLU A 108 7.02 3.42 -13.90
C GLU A 108 8.12 3.74 -14.91
N ASP A 109 9.35 4.00 -14.44
CA ASP A 109 10.49 4.29 -15.31
C ASP A 109 10.88 3.08 -16.19
N ILE A 110 10.88 1.87 -15.63
CA ILE A 110 11.14 0.63 -16.40
C ILE A 110 10.09 0.43 -17.49
N HIS A 111 8.82 0.73 -17.21
CA HIS A 111 7.74 0.56 -18.19
C HIS A 111 7.83 1.57 -19.33
N ARG A 112 8.15 2.84 -19.02
CA ARG A 112 8.41 3.88 -20.03
C ARG A 112 9.62 3.55 -20.88
N SER A 113 10.70 3.09 -20.26
CA SER A 113 11.91 2.72 -21.00
C SER A 113 11.63 1.58 -21.97
N HIS A 114 10.80 0.58 -21.61
CA HIS A 114 10.38 -0.51 -22.50
C HIS A 114 9.51 -0.07 -23.69
N SER A 115 8.68 0.99 -23.56
CA SER A 115 7.88 1.47 -24.70
C SER A 115 8.74 2.14 -25.78
N ASP A 116 9.87 2.74 -25.39
CA ASP A 116 10.78 3.39 -26.33
C ASP A 116 11.62 2.40 -27.16
N TRP A 117 11.78 1.15 -26.70
CA TRP A 117 12.46 0.10 -27.49
C TRP A 117 11.70 -0.31 -28.75
N LEU A 118 10.38 -0.11 -28.81
CA LEU A 118 9.56 -0.44 -29.98
C LEU A 118 9.62 0.64 -31.08
N HIS A 119 10.30 1.76 -30.83
CA HIS A 119 10.44 2.86 -31.77
C HIS A 119 11.81 2.88 -32.50
N PHE A 120 12.62 1.82 -32.37
CA PHE A 120 13.87 1.64 -33.12
C PHE A 120 13.78 0.49 -34.12
#